data_AF-A0A354CZZ6-F1
#
_entry.id   AF-A0A354CZZ6-F1
#
_cell.length_a   1.000
_cell.length_b   1.000
_cell.length_c   1.000
_cell.angle_alpha   90.00
_cell.angle_beta   90.00
_cell.angle_gamma   90.00
#
_symmetry.space_group_name_H-M   'P 1'
#
loop_
_entity.id
_entity.type
_entity.pdbx_description
1 polymer ?
#
loop_
_entity_poly.entity_id
_entity_poly.type
_entity_poly.pdbx_seq_one_letter_code
_entity_poly.pdbx_strand_id
1 'polypeptide(L)'
;MSTLTGIFLDTGNLQEVRRYHALGIIRGVTTNPTILVKDGVRGGWEGIEERCKAIAGLVAPLPVSVEATTNEPDEMREQARRVSGWAQNINVKIPIHGPEGGTDNLRLIHELETQEDIRVNVTA
;
A
#
# COMPACT_ATOMS: atom_id res chain seq x y z
N MET A 1 17.03 0.14 -17.87
CA MET A 1 17.40 -0.84 -16.81
C MET A 1 16.20 -1.76 -16.60
N SER A 2 16.46 -3.07 -16.57
CA SER A 2 15.54 -4.22 -16.58
C SER A 2 14.02 -3.95 -16.43
N THR A 3 13.32 -4.11 -17.55
CA THR A 3 11.86 -4.24 -17.69
C THR A 3 11.40 -5.65 -17.32
N LEU A 4 11.68 -6.11 -16.11
CA LEU A 4 11.18 -7.39 -15.61
C LEU A 4 10.05 -7.18 -14.61
N THR A 5 8.90 -7.77 -14.93
CA THR A 5 7.81 -8.10 -14.02
C THR A 5 8.37 -8.51 -12.66
N GLY A 6 8.00 -7.77 -11.63
CA GLY A 6 8.53 -7.95 -10.29
C GLY A 6 7.74 -8.96 -9.46
N ILE A 7 8.43 -9.75 -8.65
CA ILE A 7 7.78 -10.54 -7.59
C ILE A 7 7.49 -9.59 -6.43
N PHE A 8 6.22 -9.44 -6.06
CA PHE A 8 5.82 -8.69 -4.87
C PHE A 8 5.50 -9.68 -3.76
N LEU A 9 5.97 -9.40 -2.55
CA LEU A 9 5.66 -10.22 -1.38
C LEU A 9 4.39 -9.69 -0.72
N ASP A 10 3.39 -10.54 -0.54
CA ASP A 10 2.10 -10.15 0.06
C ASP A 10 2.08 -10.54 1.54
N THR A 11 2.62 -9.66 2.40
CA THR A 11 2.83 -9.96 3.83
C THR A 11 2.95 -8.69 4.66
N GLY A 12 2.49 -8.74 5.91
CA GLY A 12 2.79 -7.82 6.99
C GLY A 12 3.91 -8.31 7.91
N ASN A 13 4.47 -9.51 7.67
CA ASN A 13 5.47 -10.13 8.55
C ASN A 13 6.89 -9.62 8.27
N LEU A 14 7.48 -8.92 9.24
CA LEU A 14 8.83 -8.34 9.10
C LEU A 14 9.94 -9.38 8.92
N GLN A 15 9.78 -10.61 9.42
CA GLN A 15 10.81 -11.65 9.25
C GLN A 15 10.79 -12.22 7.84
N GLU A 16 9.59 -12.41 7.26
CA GLU A 16 9.45 -12.81 5.86
C GLU A 16 9.98 -11.73 4.93
N VAL A 17 9.62 -10.47 5.17
CA VAL A 17 10.14 -9.32 4.40
C VAL A 17 11.66 -9.32 4.42
N ARG A 18 12.30 -9.42 5.59
CA ARG A 18 13.77 -9.49 5.69
C ARG A 18 14.35 -10.66 4.91
N ARG A 19 13.79 -11.85 5.07
CA ARG A 19 14.27 -13.07 4.44
C ARG A 19 14.22 -12.97 2.91
N TYR A 20 13.07 -12.60 2.35
CA TYR A 20 12.90 -12.57 0.89
C TYR A 20 13.54 -11.34 0.24
N HIS A 21 13.63 -10.22 0.97
CA HIS A 21 14.42 -9.07 0.51
C HIS A 21 15.90 -9.41 0.39
N ALA A 22 16.48 -10.12 1.37
CA ALA A 22 17.89 -10.53 1.34
C ALA A 22 18.24 -11.48 0.18
N LEU A 23 17.25 -12.22 -0.36
CA LEU A 23 17.44 -13.06 -1.55
C LEU A 23 17.51 -12.25 -2.85
N GLY A 24 17.14 -10.96 -2.84
CA GLY A 24 17.15 -10.09 -4.03
C GLY A 24 16.04 -10.38 -5.06
N ILE A 25 15.07 -11.23 -4.71
CA ILE A 25 14.03 -11.71 -5.64
C ILE A 25 12.81 -10.80 -5.71
N ILE A 26 12.54 -10.01 -4.66
CA ILE A 26 11.33 -9.17 -4.59
C ILE A 26 11.55 -7.79 -5.26
N ARG A 27 10.45 -7.17 -5.71
CA ARG A 27 10.39 -5.82 -6.27
C ARG A 27 9.41 -4.91 -5.52
N GLY A 28 8.91 -5.36 -4.39
CA GLY A 28 8.04 -4.60 -3.51
C GLY A 28 7.30 -5.51 -2.53
N VAL A 29 6.52 -4.89 -1.67
CA VAL A 29 5.64 -5.57 -0.71
C VAL A 29 4.22 -5.05 -0.91
N THR A 30 3.23 -5.93 -0.90
CA THR A 30 1.82 -5.54 -0.82
C THR A 30 1.27 -5.90 0.54
N THR A 31 0.39 -5.04 1.06
CA THR A 31 -0.34 -5.29 2.29
C THR A 31 -1.82 -5.02 2.07
N ASN A 32 -2.63 -5.51 3.00
CA ASN A 32 -4.01 -5.11 3.21
C ASN A 32 -4.35 -5.32 4.69
N PRO A 33 -5.48 -4.79 5.20
CA PRO A 33 -5.82 -4.89 6.62
C PRO A 33 -5.89 -6.34 7.11
N THR A 34 -6.43 -7.24 6.29
CA THR A 34 -6.58 -8.66 6.63
C THR A 34 -5.22 -9.33 6.85
N ILE A 35 -4.26 -9.10 5.95
CA ILE A 35 -2.89 -9.64 6.05
C ILE A 35 -2.18 -9.07 7.28
N LEU A 36 -2.25 -7.76 7.49
CA LEU A 36 -1.61 -7.10 8.63
C LEU A 36 -2.12 -7.67 9.96
N VAL A 37 -3.44 -7.86 10.10
CA VAL A 37 -4.02 -8.46 11.30
C VAL A 37 -3.58 -9.92 11.48
N LYS A 38 -3.57 -10.71 10.41
CA LYS A 38 -3.07 -12.10 10.42
C LYS A 38 -1.61 -12.18 10.85
N ASP A 39 -0.78 -11.23 10.45
CA ASP A 39 0.64 -11.13 10.79
C ASP A 39 0.93 -10.44 12.13
N GLY A 40 -0.10 -10.31 12.97
CA GLY A 40 0.06 -9.88 14.36
C GLY A 40 0.04 -8.37 14.58
N VAL A 41 -0.32 -7.56 13.59
CA VAL A 41 -0.52 -6.12 13.79
C VAL A 41 -1.74 -5.89 14.68
N ARG A 42 -1.59 -5.04 15.69
CA ARG A 42 -2.60 -4.66 16.70
C ARG A 42 -2.57 -3.15 16.88
N GLY A 43 -3.56 -2.58 17.58
CA GLY A 43 -3.60 -1.13 17.84
C GLY A 43 -4.22 -0.29 16.72
N GLY A 44 -4.99 -0.91 15.82
CA GLY A 44 -5.70 -0.19 14.77
C GLY A 44 -4.76 0.58 13.85
N TRP A 45 -5.08 1.85 13.59
CA TRP A 45 -4.37 2.64 12.59
C TRP A 45 -2.91 2.95 12.96
N GLU A 46 -2.63 3.16 14.24
CA GLU A 46 -1.27 3.41 14.73
C GLU A 46 -0.36 2.21 14.49
N GLY A 47 -0.82 1.00 14.83
CA GLY A 47 -0.01 -0.21 14.62
C GLY A 47 0.19 -0.57 13.15
N ILE A 48 -0.80 -0.27 12.29
CA ILE A 48 -0.62 -0.41 10.84
C ILE A 48 0.39 0.62 10.33
N GLU A 49 0.30 1.87 10.74
CA GLU A 49 1.27 2.91 10.40
C GLU A 49 2.70 2.50 10.79
N GLU A 50 2.89 2.09 12.05
CA GLU A 50 4.20 1.61 12.53
C GLU A 50 4.71 0.41 11.71
N ARG A 51 3.84 -0.57 11.44
CA ARG A 51 4.24 -1.76 10.67
C ARG A 51 4.61 -1.40 9.24
N CYS A 52 3.79 -0.60 8.55
CA CYS A 52 4.03 -0.21 7.18
C CYS A 52 5.29 0.65 7.04
N LYS A 53 5.55 1.58 7.98
CA LYS A 53 6.83 2.32 8.03
C LYS A 53 8.03 1.40 8.23
N ALA A 54 7.92 0.40 9.12
CA ALA A 54 8.99 -0.57 9.32
C ALA A 54 9.26 -1.41 8.07
N ILE A 55 8.22 -1.87 7.36
CA ILE A 55 8.36 -2.59 6.08
C ILE A 55 9.00 -1.68 5.04
N ALA A 56 8.50 -0.45 4.88
CA ALA A 56 9.01 0.53 3.91
C ALA A 56 10.50 0.83 4.11
N GLY A 57 10.94 1.00 5.36
CA GLY A 57 12.35 1.18 5.70
C GLY A 57 13.21 -0.04 5.39
N LEU A 58 12.67 -1.27 5.51
CA LEU A 58 13.42 -2.50 5.23
C LEU A 58 13.69 -2.76 3.75
N VAL A 59 12.76 -2.33 2.89
CA VAL A 59 12.82 -2.63 1.45
C VAL A 59 13.14 -1.41 0.60
N ALA A 60 13.38 -0.23 1.19
CA ALA A 60 13.69 0.98 0.44
C ALA A 60 14.85 0.77 -0.56
N PRO A 61 14.74 1.25 -1.81
CA PRO A 61 13.68 2.11 -2.35
C PRO A 61 12.49 1.35 -2.98
N LEU A 62 12.36 0.04 -2.79
CA LEU A 62 11.28 -0.76 -3.39
C LEU A 62 9.90 -0.34 -2.84
N PRO A 63 8.84 -0.36 -3.68
CA PRO A 63 7.51 0.08 -3.28
C PRO A 63 6.84 -0.81 -2.23
N VAL A 64 6.03 -0.18 -1.37
CA VAL A 64 5.13 -0.85 -0.42
C VAL A 64 3.69 -0.37 -0.64
N SER A 65 2.79 -1.27 -0.98
CA SER A 65 1.37 -0.95 -1.14
C SER A 65 0.61 -1.07 0.18
N VAL A 66 -0.09 -0.01 0.58
CA VAL A 66 -0.87 0.07 1.82
C VAL A 66 -2.30 0.49 1.51
N GLU A 67 -3.28 -0.30 1.94
CA GLU A 67 -4.68 -0.16 1.53
C GLU A 67 -5.49 0.80 2.41
N ALA A 68 -6.28 1.66 1.77
CA ALA A 68 -7.32 2.43 2.43
C ALA A 68 -8.44 1.50 2.94
N THR A 69 -9.10 1.85 4.04
CA THR A 69 -10.04 0.95 4.74
C THR A 69 -11.48 1.46 4.76
N THR A 70 -11.78 2.46 3.93
CA THR A 70 -13.09 3.10 3.81
C THR A 70 -13.57 3.06 2.37
N ASN A 71 -14.89 3.10 2.17
CA ASN A 71 -15.53 3.19 0.87
C ASN A 71 -16.06 4.60 0.56
N GLU A 72 -15.96 5.54 1.51
CA GLU A 72 -16.41 6.92 1.33
C GLU A 72 -15.29 7.75 0.66
N PRO A 73 -15.53 8.39 -0.50
CA PRO A 73 -14.46 9.04 -1.28
C PRO A 73 -13.67 10.12 -0.53
N ASP A 74 -14.35 10.95 0.26
CA ASP A 74 -13.69 12.03 1.01
C ASP A 74 -12.79 11.47 2.10
N GLU A 75 -13.27 10.48 2.85
CA GLU A 75 -12.48 9.80 3.87
C GLU A 75 -11.31 9.04 3.24
N MET A 76 -11.54 8.40 2.08
CA MET A 76 -10.51 7.69 1.33
C MET A 76 -9.39 8.63 0.88
N ARG A 77 -9.72 9.86 0.46
CA ARG A 77 -8.73 10.88 0.12
C ARG A 77 -7.88 11.28 1.33
N GLU A 78 -8.51 11.51 2.47
CA GLU A 78 -7.79 11.85 3.71
C GLU A 78 -6.86 10.70 4.14
N GLN A 79 -7.33 9.46 4.06
CA GLN A 79 -6.51 8.29 4.32
C GLN A 79 -5.35 8.19 3.32
N ALA A 80 -5.60 8.40 2.02
CA ALA A 80 -4.56 8.37 0.99
C ALA A 80 -3.44 9.38 1.27
N ARG A 81 -3.79 10.62 1.61
CA ARG A 81 -2.84 11.68 2.00
C ARG A 81 -2.03 11.31 3.24
N ARG A 82 -2.69 10.73 4.26
CA ARG A 82 -2.01 10.29 5.47
C ARG A 82 -1.02 9.17 5.17
N VAL A 83 -1.47 8.14 4.44
CA VAL A 83 -0.69 6.93 4.14
C VAL A 83 0.50 7.25 3.24
N SER A 84 0.32 8.09 2.21
CA SER A 84 1.43 8.50 1.33
C SER A 84 2.54 9.24 2.07
N GLY A 85 2.19 9.98 3.13
CA GLY A 85 3.13 10.68 4.00
C GLY A 85 3.98 9.79 4.90
N TRP A 86 3.70 8.48 4.99
CA TRP A 86 4.42 7.59 5.89
C TRP A 86 5.84 7.26 5.42
N ALA A 87 6.08 7.16 4.10
CA ALA A 87 7.40 6.92 3.51
C ALA A 87 7.39 7.21 1.99
N GLN A 88 8.52 7.66 1.45
CA GLN A 88 8.66 8.01 0.02
C GLN A 88 8.45 6.85 -0.95
N ASN A 89 8.51 5.60 -0.49
CA ASN A 89 8.30 4.39 -1.28
C ASN A 89 6.92 3.74 -1.03
N ILE A 90 5.97 4.43 -0.41
CA ILE A 90 4.60 3.92 -0.28
C ILE A 90 3.78 4.23 -1.54
N ASN A 91 2.95 3.25 -1.92
CA ASN A 91 1.86 3.39 -2.87
C ASN A 91 0.55 3.20 -2.10
N VAL A 92 -0.39 4.11 -2.27
CA VAL A 92 -1.71 3.98 -1.64
C VAL A 92 -2.52 2.97 -2.44
N LYS A 93 -3.02 1.93 -1.78
CA LYS A 93 -3.81 0.88 -2.43
C LYS A 93 -5.30 1.20 -2.29
N ILE A 94 -5.97 1.41 -3.43
CA ILE A 94 -7.35 1.93 -3.49
C ILE A 94 -8.29 0.86 -4.07
N PRO A 95 -9.33 0.44 -3.33
CA PRO A 95 -10.30 -0.53 -3.83
C PRO A 95 -11.25 0.10 -4.87
N ILE A 96 -11.67 -0.72 -5.83
CA ILE A 96 -12.71 -0.40 -6.81
C ILE A 96 -13.83 -1.42 -6.62
N HIS A 97 -15.03 -0.94 -6.26
CA HIS A 97 -16.18 -1.79 -5.99
C HIS A 97 -17.47 -1.30 -6.69
N GLY A 98 -18.43 -2.22 -6.90
CA GLY A 98 -19.78 -1.93 -7.38
C GLY A 98 -20.07 -2.28 -8.85
N PRO A 99 -21.36 -2.30 -9.28
CA PRO A 99 -21.80 -2.75 -10.60
C PRO A 99 -21.31 -1.86 -11.77
N GLU A 100 -20.92 -0.61 -11.49
CA GLU A 100 -20.31 0.31 -12.47
C GLU A 100 -18.80 0.51 -12.28
N GLY A 101 -18.14 -0.37 -11.51
CA GLY A 101 -16.68 -0.29 -11.32
C GLY A 101 -16.20 1.01 -10.65
N GLY A 102 -17.00 1.57 -9.73
CA GLY A 102 -16.63 2.68 -8.85
C GLY A 102 -15.98 3.87 -9.56
N THR A 103 -16.63 4.46 -10.56
CA THR A 103 -16.07 5.60 -11.32
C THR A 103 -15.64 6.77 -10.44
N ASP A 104 -16.26 6.96 -9.28
CA ASP A 104 -15.84 7.95 -8.28
C ASP A 104 -14.45 7.67 -7.71
N ASN A 105 -14.14 6.40 -7.41
CA ASN A 105 -12.80 6.03 -6.97
C ASN A 105 -11.79 6.18 -8.12
N LEU A 106 -12.18 5.91 -9.37
CA LEU A 106 -11.32 6.20 -10.54
C LEU A 106 -11.03 7.70 -10.69
N ARG A 107 -12.02 8.58 -10.44
CA ARG A 107 -11.80 10.04 -10.41
C ARG A 107 -10.87 10.43 -9.28
N LEU A 108 -11.07 9.89 -8.08
CA LEU A 108 -10.19 10.13 -6.95
C LEU A 108 -8.75 9.71 -7.26
N ILE A 109 -8.54 8.52 -7.85
CA ILE A 109 -7.21 8.04 -8.26
C ILE A 109 -6.56 9.02 -9.24
N HIS A 110 -7.28 9.47 -10.25
CA HIS A 110 -6.77 10.44 -11.21
C HIS A 110 -6.30 11.73 -10.52
N GLU A 111 -7.08 12.26 -9.57
CA GLU A 111 -6.72 13.47 -8.83
C GLU A 111 -5.51 13.25 -7.91
N LEU A 112 -5.47 12.13 -7.18
CA LEU A 112 -4.34 11.77 -6.31
C LEU A 112 -3.03 11.71 -7.11
N GLU A 113 -3.03 11.08 -8.29
CA GLU A 113 -1.83 10.94 -9.12
C GLU A 113 -1.44 12.24 -9.83
N THR A 114 -2.40 12.99 -10.38
CA THR A 114 -2.10 14.13 -11.26
C THR A 114 -2.02 15.47 -10.54
N GLN A 115 -2.64 15.60 -9.37
CA GLN A 115 -2.69 16.85 -8.61
C GLN A 115 -1.90 16.78 -7.31
N GLU A 116 -1.77 15.59 -6.71
CA GLU A 116 -1.14 15.40 -5.39
C GLU A 116 0.18 14.60 -5.43
N ASP A 117 0.58 14.08 -6.60
CA ASP A 117 1.78 13.22 -6.78
C ASP A 117 1.78 11.97 -5.86
N ILE A 118 0.59 11.47 -5.55
CA ILE A 118 0.40 10.26 -4.74
C ILE A 118 0.28 9.05 -5.67
N ARG A 119 1.26 8.15 -5.60
CA ARG A 119 1.23 6.89 -6.37
C ARG A 119 0.16 5.94 -5.84
N VAL A 120 -0.60 5.35 -6.75
CA VAL A 120 -1.70 4.44 -6.42
C VAL A 120 -1.44 3.01 -6.90
N ASN A 121 -1.92 2.04 -6.14
CA ASN A 121 -2.12 0.65 -6.56
C ASN A 121 -3.61 0.31 -6.52
N VAL A 122 -4.22 -0.07 -7.64
CA VAL A 122 -5.66 -0.37 -7.66
C VAL A 122 -5.94 -1.80 -7.17
N THR A 123 -7.00 -2.00 -6.39
CA THR A 123 -7.44 -3.32 -5.89
C THR A 123 -8.96 -3.47 -5.96
N ALA A 124 -9.46 -4.65 -5.60
CA ALA A 124 -10.88 -4.93 -5.36
C ALA A 124 -11.11 -5.24 -3.87
#